data_AF-A0AAX0YPV6-F1
#
_entry.id   AF-A0AAX0YPV6-F1
#
_cell.length_a   1.000
_cell.length_b   1.000
_cell.length_c   1.000
_cell.angle_alpha   90.00
_cell.angle_beta   90.00
_cell.angle_gamma   90.00
#
_symmetry.space_group_name_H-M   'P 1'
#
loop_
_entity.id
_entity.type
_entity.pdbx_description
1 polymer ?
#
loop_
_entity_poly.entity_id
_entity_poly.type
_entity_poly.pdbx_seq_one_letter_code
_entity_poly.pdbx_strand_id
1 'polypeptide(L)'
;TGSIDQNAADIANISLGVTATDNDGDTASGQVVITIKDGSDAVGNEQGQVTITEGDLTPQGNEHGYPVSGTTTITIEAGADRLNPETITINPAQLTALIDELSSELTTGDHQAISFHYNSATGELIGLTANGEQVVTVSLSAVQAANGHDVAVNVTITQEKPLNHTDNGNQGLVDSVNDKITIDVPIQ
;
A
#
# COMPACT_ATOMS: atom_id res chain seq x y z
N THR A 1 -12.59 -22.66 4.01
CA THR A 1 -11.98 -22.82 5.35
C THR A 1 -10.79 -21.89 5.39
N GLY A 2 -10.79 -20.90 6.29
CA GLY A 2 -9.64 -20.00 6.47
C GLY A 2 -8.51 -20.72 7.22
N SER A 3 -7.29 -20.18 7.14
CA SER A 3 -6.20 -20.59 8.04
C SER A 3 -6.61 -20.34 9.49
N ILE A 4 -5.99 -21.10 10.40
CA ILE A 4 -6.06 -20.81 11.82
C ILE A 4 -5.09 -19.66 12.05
N ASP A 5 -5.60 -18.44 12.06
CA ASP A 5 -4.86 -17.19 12.31
C ASP A 5 -4.49 -17.11 13.80
N GLN A 6 -3.19 -17.07 14.10
CA GLN A 6 -2.63 -16.96 15.46
C GLN A 6 -1.93 -15.61 15.62
N ASN A 7 -1.64 -15.18 16.86
CA ASN A 7 -0.84 -13.98 17.09
C ASN A 7 0.62 -14.37 17.32
N ALA A 8 1.55 -13.48 16.95
CA ALA A 8 3.04 -13.58 16.93
C ALA A 8 3.80 -14.35 18.06
N ALA A 9 3.12 -14.88 19.10
CA ALA A 9 3.65 -15.82 20.09
C ALA A 9 3.39 -17.31 19.75
N ASP A 10 2.49 -17.60 18.80
CA ASP A 10 2.43 -18.75 17.87
C ASP A 10 2.65 -20.17 18.35
N ILE A 11 1.97 -20.58 19.42
CA ILE A 11 1.73 -22.00 19.67
C ILE A 11 0.29 -22.22 20.14
N ALA A 12 -0.54 -22.84 19.28
CA ALA A 12 -1.77 -23.46 19.73
C ALA A 12 -1.49 -24.90 20.16
N ASN A 13 -1.70 -25.20 21.44
CA ASN A 13 -1.69 -26.56 21.96
C ASN A 13 -3.13 -27.03 22.15
N ILE A 14 -3.60 -27.92 21.27
CA ILE A 14 -4.91 -28.55 21.39
C ILE A 14 -4.71 -29.91 22.05
N SER A 15 -5.13 -30.00 23.31
CA SER A 15 -5.07 -31.24 24.08
C SER A 15 -6.40 -31.97 24.03
N LEU A 16 -6.41 -33.12 23.37
CA LEU A 16 -7.57 -34.00 23.28
C LEU A 16 -7.43 -35.12 24.30
N GLY A 17 -8.28 -35.09 25.34
CA GLY A 17 -8.41 -36.21 26.27
C GLY A 17 -9.09 -37.38 25.57
N VAL A 18 -8.49 -38.57 25.65
CA VAL A 18 -9.08 -39.80 25.14
C VAL A 18 -9.31 -40.74 26.31
N THR A 19 -10.47 -41.40 26.31
CA THR A 19 -10.79 -42.49 27.24
C THR A 19 -11.25 -43.67 26.43
N ALA A 20 -10.57 -44.80 26.60
CA ALA A 20 -10.98 -46.07 26.03
C ALA A 20 -11.67 -46.90 27.13
N THR A 21 -12.81 -47.50 26.77
CA THR A 21 -13.52 -48.48 27.60
C THR A 21 -13.53 -49.80 26.84
N ASP A 22 -13.11 -50.89 27.47
CA ASP A 22 -13.18 -52.22 26.87
C ASP A 22 -14.55 -52.88 27.12
N ASN A 23 -14.67 -54.15 26.74
CA ASN A 23 -15.98 -54.82 26.69
C ASN A 23 -16.54 -55.18 28.07
N ASP A 24 -15.71 -55.38 29.08
CA ASP A 24 -16.11 -55.65 30.46
C ASP A 24 -16.12 -54.41 31.36
N GLY A 25 -15.75 -53.25 30.80
CA GLY A 25 -16.02 -51.93 31.40
C GLY A 25 -14.82 -51.31 32.09
N ASP A 26 -13.63 -51.88 31.93
CA ASP A 26 -12.39 -51.25 32.37
C ASP A 26 -12.09 -50.02 31.50
N THR A 27 -11.48 -49.00 32.10
CA THR A 27 -11.17 -47.75 31.40
C THR A 27 -9.69 -47.39 31.49
N ALA A 28 -9.18 -46.82 30.40
CA ALA A 28 -7.87 -46.20 30.35
C ALA A 28 -7.98 -44.82 29.70
N SER A 29 -7.28 -43.84 30.25
CA SER A 29 -7.23 -42.49 29.68
C SER A 29 -5.84 -42.14 29.17
N GLY A 30 -5.80 -41.33 28.13
CA GLY A 30 -4.59 -40.77 27.53
C GLY A 30 -4.83 -39.37 27.01
N GLN A 31 -3.80 -38.76 26.46
CA GLN A 31 -3.87 -37.43 25.87
C GLN A 31 -3.18 -37.43 24.51
N VAL A 32 -3.86 -36.86 23.52
CA VAL A 32 -3.26 -36.46 22.25
C VAL A 32 -3.01 -34.97 22.31
N VAL A 33 -1.76 -34.54 22.10
CA VAL A 33 -1.40 -33.13 22.04
C VAL A 33 -1.11 -32.77 20.59
N ILE A 34 -1.84 -31.79 20.06
CA ILE A 34 -1.60 -31.21 18.74
C ILE A 34 -0.96 -29.85 18.95
N THR A 35 0.20 -29.64 18.36
CA THR A 35 0.93 -28.37 18.37
C THR A 35 0.86 -27.77 16.98
N ILE A 36 0.27 -26.58 16.88
CA ILE A 36 0.25 -25.77 15.66
C ILE A 36 1.22 -24.62 15.88
N LYS A 37 2.15 -24.44 14.95
CA LYS A 37 3.04 -23.29 14.88
C LYS A 37 2.55 -22.39 13.77
N ASP A 38 2.57 -21.10 14.03
CA ASP A 38 2.28 -20.14 12.98
C ASP A 38 3.43 -20.02 11.98
N GLY A 39 3.10 -19.51 10.81
CA GLY A 39 4.09 -19.20 9.80
C GLY A 39 4.60 -17.76 9.91
N SER A 40 5.41 -17.35 8.95
CA SER A 40 5.92 -15.98 8.92
C SER A 40 4.95 -15.06 8.20
N ASP A 41 4.83 -13.83 8.70
CA ASP A 41 4.14 -12.73 8.03
C ASP A 41 4.83 -12.35 6.70
N ALA A 42 4.09 -11.66 5.84
CA ALA A 42 4.69 -11.00 4.68
C ALA A 42 5.67 -9.90 5.12
N VAL A 43 6.73 -9.70 4.34
CA VAL A 43 7.76 -8.70 4.67
C VAL A 43 7.28 -7.27 4.41
N GLY A 44 6.43 -7.08 3.40
CA GLY A 44 5.99 -5.76 2.94
C GLY A 44 7.14 -4.90 2.39
N ASN A 45 6.95 -3.58 2.37
CA ASN A 45 7.89 -2.56 1.88
C ASN A 45 8.09 -2.54 0.36
N GLU A 46 7.13 -3.07 -0.40
CA GLU A 46 7.10 -2.89 -1.84
C GLU A 46 6.91 -1.42 -2.20
N GLN A 47 7.39 -1.04 -3.39
CA GLN A 47 7.25 0.32 -3.92
C GLN A 47 6.46 0.27 -5.22
N GLY A 48 5.41 1.09 -5.30
CA GLY A 48 4.68 1.32 -6.53
C GLY A 48 5.16 2.57 -7.23
N GLN A 49 6.01 2.39 -8.23
CA GLN A 49 6.47 3.48 -9.09
C GLN A 49 5.38 3.87 -10.09
N VAL A 50 4.97 5.15 -10.06
CA VAL A 50 4.04 5.71 -11.03
C VAL A 50 4.67 6.92 -11.70
N THR A 51 4.72 6.90 -13.02
CA THR A 51 5.09 8.07 -13.83
C THR A 51 3.85 8.64 -14.49
N ILE A 52 3.61 9.93 -14.30
CA ILE A 52 2.62 10.71 -15.04
C ILE A 52 3.33 11.65 -16.02
N THR A 53 2.69 11.93 -17.16
CA THR A 53 3.06 13.07 -18.00
C THR A 53 2.12 14.21 -17.65
N GLU A 54 2.67 15.39 -17.38
CA GLU A 54 1.89 16.55 -17.00
C GLU A 54 0.88 16.95 -18.07
N GLY A 55 -0.23 17.53 -17.63
CA GLY A 55 -1.24 18.07 -18.54
C GLY A 55 -0.80 19.40 -19.16
N ASP A 56 -1.35 19.73 -20.32
CA ASP A 56 -1.17 21.02 -20.96
C ASP A 56 -2.17 22.05 -20.41
N LEU A 57 -1.68 23.25 -20.08
CA LEU A 57 -2.54 24.35 -19.61
C LEU A 57 -3.57 24.77 -20.67
N THR A 58 -3.17 24.72 -21.94
CA THR A 58 -4.03 25.03 -23.10
C THR A 58 -3.82 23.99 -24.20
N PRO A 59 -4.46 22.81 -24.11
CA PRO A 59 -4.21 21.70 -25.02
C PRO A 59 -4.56 22.05 -26.47
N GLN A 60 -3.67 21.70 -27.40
CA GLN A 60 -3.85 21.82 -28.84
C GLN A 60 -3.71 20.46 -29.53
N GLY A 61 -4.59 20.18 -30.50
CA GLY A 61 -4.53 18.93 -31.27
C GLY A 61 -4.76 17.69 -30.40
N ASN A 62 -3.70 16.92 -30.16
CA ASN A 62 -3.72 15.66 -29.40
C ASN A 62 -3.15 15.79 -27.97
N GLU A 63 -2.86 17.01 -27.53
CA GLU A 63 -2.46 17.35 -26.16
C GLU A 63 -3.59 17.07 -25.16
N HIS A 64 -3.22 16.78 -23.90
CA HIS A 64 -4.17 16.43 -22.84
C HIS A 64 -4.14 17.48 -21.74
N GLY A 65 -5.30 18.06 -21.42
CA GLY A 65 -5.44 18.94 -20.27
C GLY A 65 -5.63 18.17 -18.96
N TYR A 66 -5.85 18.91 -17.89
CA TYR A 66 -6.11 18.34 -16.57
C TYR A 66 -7.57 17.83 -16.42
N PRO A 67 -7.81 16.76 -15.65
CA PRO A 67 -6.81 15.97 -14.93
C PRO A 67 -6.04 14.99 -15.82
N VAL A 68 -4.80 14.71 -15.43
CA VAL A 68 -4.00 13.59 -15.97
C VAL A 68 -3.74 12.59 -14.86
N SER A 69 -3.68 11.30 -15.19
CA SER A 69 -3.42 10.25 -14.22
C SER A 69 -2.54 9.13 -14.76
N GLY A 70 -1.87 8.46 -13.84
CA GLY A 70 -1.07 7.26 -14.08
C GLY A 70 -1.37 6.22 -13.02
N THR A 71 -1.32 4.96 -13.42
CA THR A 71 -1.55 3.83 -12.53
C THR A 71 -0.48 2.77 -12.75
N THR A 72 0.02 2.21 -11.66
CA THR A 72 0.81 0.96 -11.67
C THR A 72 0.13 -0.08 -10.81
N THR A 73 0.38 -1.35 -11.11
CA THR A 73 -0.07 -2.47 -10.29
C THR A 73 1.16 -3.22 -9.76
N ILE A 74 1.23 -3.37 -8.45
CA ILE A 74 2.24 -4.21 -7.79
C ILE A 74 1.57 -5.40 -7.11
N THR A 75 2.32 -6.46 -6.87
CA THR A 75 1.88 -7.62 -6.09
C THR A 75 2.67 -7.67 -4.79
N ILE A 76 1.96 -7.76 -3.68
CA ILE A 76 2.52 -8.02 -2.36
C ILE A 76 2.30 -9.51 -2.10
N GLU A 77 3.40 -10.26 -2.04
CA GLU A 77 3.36 -11.70 -1.83
C GLU A 77 3.04 -12.00 -0.36
N ALA A 78 2.09 -12.91 -0.16
CA ALA A 78 1.76 -13.39 1.17
C ALA A 78 2.91 -14.20 1.77
N GLY A 79 3.01 -14.16 3.09
CA GLY A 79 3.82 -15.10 3.85
C GLY A 79 3.11 -16.46 3.96
N ALA A 80 2.95 -16.95 5.18
CA ALA A 80 2.15 -18.16 5.41
C ALA A 80 0.63 -17.88 5.37
N ASP A 81 0.22 -16.70 5.84
CA ASP A 81 -1.17 -16.30 5.88
C ASP A 81 -1.57 -15.41 4.71
N ARG A 82 -2.85 -15.53 4.37
CA ARG A 82 -3.48 -14.70 3.35
C ARG A 82 -3.51 -13.25 3.83
N LEU A 83 -3.03 -12.35 2.99
CA LEU A 83 -3.08 -10.91 3.24
C LEU A 83 -4.51 -10.37 3.15
N ASN A 84 -4.83 -9.37 3.96
CA ASN A 84 -6.08 -8.63 3.89
C ASN A 84 -5.89 -7.38 3.00
N PRO A 85 -6.57 -7.30 1.84
CA PRO A 85 -6.47 -6.12 0.98
C PRO A 85 -6.89 -4.80 1.67
N GLU A 86 -7.78 -4.86 2.66
CA GLU A 86 -8.28 -3.67 3.36
C GLU A 86 -7.27 -3.04 4.31
N THR A 87 -6.16 -3.72 4.61
CA THR A 87 -5.11 -3.21 5.50
C THR A 87 -3.94 -2.56 4.76
N ILE A 88 -3.94 -2.60 3.42
CA ILE A 88 -2.89 -1.99 2.61
C ILE A 88 -2.90 -0.47 2.78
N THR A 89 -1.74 0.09 3.05
CA THR A 89 -1.54 1.53 3.28
C THR A 89 -0.20 1.99 2.70
N ILE A 90 -0.01 3.30 2.57
CA ILE A 90 1.32 3.87 2.40
C ILE A 90 2.12 3.54 3.66
N ASN A 91 3.37 3.07 3.50
CA ASN A 91 4.25 2.68 4.59
C ASN A 91 4.44 3.85 5.59
N PRO A 92 3.92 3.74 6.83
CA PRO A 92 4.00 4.83 7.80
C PRO A 92 5.43 5.22 8.16
N ALA A 93 6.40 4.30 8.04
CA ALA A 93 7.80 4.57 8.33
C ALA A 93 8.46 5.46 7.26
N GLN A 94 7.92 5.50 6.04
CA GLN A 94 8.46 6.29 4.92
C GLN A 94 7.56 7.48 4.55
N LEU A 95 6.36 7.58 5.13
CA LEU A 95 5.37 8.59 4.78
C LEU A 95 5.90 10.03 4.94
N THR A 96 6.61 10.33 6.03
CA THR A 96 7.19 11.67 6.24
C THR A 96 8.21 12.01 5.16
N ALA A 97 9.08 11.06 4.78
CA ALA A 97 10.07 11.28 3.73
C ALA A 97 9.40 11.57 2.38
N LEU A 98 8.37 10.79 2.03
CA LEU A 98 7.58 11.02 0.81
C LEU A 98 6.92 12.41 0.82
N ILE A 99 6.31 12.81 1.95
CA ILE A 99 5.67 14.12 2.09
C ILE A 99 6.69 15.26 1.98
N ASP A 100 7.83 15.13 2.65
CA ASP A 100 8.89 16.16 2.63
C ASP A 100 9.42 16.36 1.22
N GLU A 101 9.64 15.26 0.49
CA GLU A 101 10.13 15.29 -0.88
C GLU A 101 9.11 15.90 -1.84
N LEU A 102 7.85 15.42 -1.82
CA LEU A 102 6.76 16.02 -2.59
C LEU A 102 6.59 17.52 -2.31
N SER A 103 6.70 17.93 -1.05
CA SER A 103 6.58 19.34 -0.63
C SER A 103 7.77 20.20 -1.06
N SER A 104 8.95 19.59 -1.23
CA SER A 104 10.18 20.28 -1.61
C SER A 104 10.35 20.37 -3.13
N GLU A 105 9.86 19.38 -3.87
CA GLU A 105 10.07 19.26 -5.30
C GLU A 105 8.89 19.70 -6.13
N LEU A 106 7.67 19.71 -5.57
CA LEU A 106 6.47 20.11 -6.31
C LEU A 106 5.93 21.46 -5.81
N THR A 107 5.67 22.34 -6.76
CA THR A 107 4.88 23.56 -6.54
C THR A 107 3.74 23.60 -7.55
N THR A 108 2.77 24.47 -7.34
CA THR A 108 1.76 24.76 -8.38
C THR A 108 2.41 25.42 -9.59
N GLY A 109 1.72 25.44 -10.73
CA GLY A 109 2.19 26.13 -11.95
C GLY A 109 2.54 27.61 -11.74
N ASP A 110 1.91 28.28 -10.77
CA ASP A 110 2.20 29.66 -10.34
C ASP A 110 3.19 29.74 -9.15
N HIS A 111 3.99 28.68 -8.95
CA HIS A 111 5.09 28.59 -7.98
C HIS A 111 4.67 28.76 -6.51
N GLN A 112 3.43 28.38 -6.17
CA GLN A 112 2.97 28.35 -4.78
C GLN A 112 3.27 26.99 -4.14
N ALA A 113 3.51 27.00 -2.83
CA ALA A 113 3.74 25.79 -2.06
C ALA A 113 2.49 24.90 -2.02
N ILE A 114 2.71 23.58 -2.03
CA ILE A 114 1.68 22.56 -1.90
C ILE A 114 1.84 21.91 -0.52
N SER A 115 0.74 21.78 0.21
CA SER A 115 0.69 21.09 1.49
C SER A 115 0.15 19.67 1.28
N PHE A 116 0.95 18.66 1.59
CA PHE A 116 0.55 17.26 1.47
C PHE A 116 0.05 16.70 2.80
N HIS A 117 -1.04 15.95 2.75
CA HIS A 117 -1.64 15.29 3.92
C HIS A 117 -2.13 13.89 3.58
N TYR A 118 -1.83 12.94 4.46
CA TYR A 118 -2.31 11.57 4.32
C TYR A 118 -3.61 11.38 5.13
N ASN A 119 -4.67 10.95 4.45
CA ASN A 119 -5.92 10.57 5.06
C ASN A 119 -5.94 9.05 5.25
N SER A 120 -5.61 8.58 6.45
CA SER A 120 -5.59 7.15 6.78
C SER A 120 -6.97 6.49 6.75
N ALA A 121 -8.07 7.24 6.71
CA ALA A 121 -9.41 6.67 6.57
C ALA A 121 -9.76 6.34 5.12
N THR A 122 -9.20 7.07 4.15
CA THR A 122 -9.41 6.82 2.71
C THR A 122 -8.21 6.18 2.02
N GLY A 123 -7.02 6.19 2.64
CA GLY A 123 -5.78 5.71 2.05
C GLY A 123 -5.20 6.67 1.01
N GLU A 124 -5.60 7.95 1.03
CA GLU A 124 -5.20 8.95 0.04
C GLU A 124 -4.18 9.93 0.60
N LEU A 125 -3.12 10.19 -0.16
CA LEU A 125 -2.19 11.29 0.07
C LEU A 125 -2.54 12.43 -0.88
N ILE A 126 -3.00 13.55 -0.32
CA ILE A 126 -3.58 14.65 -1.10
C ILE A 126 -2.72 15.90 -0.93
N GLY A 127 -2.34 16.52 -2.04
CA GLY A 127 -1.68 17.81 -2.12
C GLY A 127 -2.71 18.93 -2.30
N LEU A 128 -2.67 19.93 -1.40
CA LEU A 128 -3.57 21.07 -1.40
C LEU A 128 -2.81 22.39 -1.52
N THR A 129 -3.38 23.38 -2.21
CA THR A 129 -2.93 24.77 -2.14
C THR A 129 -3.30 25.41 -0.80
N ALA A 130 -2.74 26.58 -0.49
CA ALA A 130 -3.11 27.36 0.70
C ALA A 130 -4.61 27.70 0.80
N ASN A 131 -5.33 27.70 -0.34
CA ASN A 131 -6.77 27.95 -0.41
C ASN A 131 -7.61 26.66 -0.29
N GLY A 132 -6.98 25.50 -0.10
CA GLY A 132 -7.65 24.20 0.03
C GLY A 132 -8.03 23.56 -1.31
N GLU A 133 -7.43 23.97 -2.42
CA GLU A 133 -7.67 23.34 -3.72
C GLU A 133 -6.76 22.13 -3.91
N GLN A 134 -7.33 21.00 -4.35
CA GLN A 134 -6.58 19.80 -4.69
C GLN A 134 -5.79 19.98 -5.99
N VAL A 135 -4.52 19.58 -5.97
CA VAL A 135 -3.61 19.66 -7.12
C VAL A 135 -3.02 18.31 -7.50
N VAL A 136 -2.75 17.44 -6.52
CA VAL A 136 -2.25 16.08 -6.70
C VAL A 136 -2.91 15.16 -5.70
N THR A 137 -3.24 13.95 -6.11
CA THR A 137 -3.69 12.88 -5.22
C THR A 137 -2.98 11.59 -5.57
N VAL A 138 -2.46 10.90 -4.56
CA VAL A 138 -1.99 9.51 -4.63
C VAL A 138 -3.00 8.64 -3.90
N SER A 139 -3.51 7.59 -4.55
CA SER A 139 -4.46 6.65 -3.97
C SER A 139 -4.03 5.20 -4.17
N LEU A 140 -4.39 4.37 -3.20
CA LEU A 140 -4.17 2.92 -3.23
C LEU A 140 -5.53 2.22 -3.33
N SER A 141 -5.60 1.18 -4.16
CA SER A 141 -6.70 0.21 -4.10
C SER A 141 -6.12 -1.20 -4.20
N ALA A 142 -6.65 -2.10 -3.38
CA ALA A 142 -6.09 -3.43 -3.24
C ALA A 142 -7.18 -4.48 -3.44
N VAL A 143 -6.86 -5.56 -4.15
CA VAL A 143 -7.73 -6.72 -4.32
C VAL A 143 -6.94 -7.99 -4.05
N GLN A 144 -7.63 -9.06 -3.65
CA GLN A 144 -6.99 -10.35 -3.56
C GLN A 144 -6.50 -10.79 -4.94
N ALA A 145 -5.24 -11.24 -5.01
CA ALA A 145 -4.70 -11.86 -6.20
C ALA A 145 -5.43 -13.19 -6.51
N ALA A 146 -5.25 -13.66 -7.75
CA ALA A 146 -5.91 -14.87 -8.25
C ALA A 146 -5.56 -16.15 -7.48
N ASN A 147 -4.40 -16.19 -6.81
CA ASN A 147 -4.01 -17.32 -5.96
C ASN A 147 -4.77 -17.36 -4.62
N GLY A 148 -5.51 -16.30 -4.28
CA GLY A 148 -6.29 -16.22 -3.06
C GLY A 148 -5.48 -15.86 -1.80
N HIS A 149 -4.17 -15.64 -1.91
CA HIS A 149 -3.27 -15.37 -0.79
C HIS A 149 -2.62 -13.99 -0.87
N ASP A 150 -2.08 -13.63 -2.04
CA ASP A 150 -1.39 -12.35 -2.27
C ASP A 150 -2.38 -11.21 -2.48
N VAL A 151 -1.87 -9.99 -2.45
CA VAL A 151 -2.66 -8.79 -2.75
C VAL A 151 -2.08 -8.08 -3.97
N ALA A 152 -2.95 -7.76 -4.93
CA ALA A 152 -2.62 -6.86 -6.03
C ALA A 152 -3.04 -5.44 -5.64
N VAL A 153 -2.07 -4.52 -5.63
CA VAL A 153 -2.27 -3.12 -5.26
C VAL A 153 -2.13 -2.26 -6.50
N ASN A 154 -3.17 -1.50 -6.81
CA ASN A 154 -3.10 -0.42 -7.78
C ASN A 154 -2.74 0.88 -7.07
N VAL A 155 -1.66 1.50 -7.52
CA VAL A 155 -1.25 2.83 -7.09
C VAL A 155 -1.63 3.79 -8.20
N THR A 156 -2.42 4.80 -7.88
CA THR A 156 -2.85 5.80 -8.86
C THR A 156 -2.40 7.17 -8.41
N ILE A 157 -1.85 7.94 -9.35
CA ILE A 157 -1.51 9.35 -9.14
C ILE A 157 -2.36 10.16 -10.12
N THR A 158 -3.06 11.16 -9.59
CA THR A 158 -3.87 12.09 -10.37
C THR A 158 -3.38 13.50 -10.13
N GLN A 159 -3.08 14.21 -11.21
CA GLN A 159 -2.76 15.63 -11.21
C GLN A 159 -3.96 16.41 -11.73
N GLU A 160 -4.49 17.28 -10.89
CA GLU A 160 -5.71 18.07 -11.15
C GLU A 160 -5.40 19.46 -11.70
N LYS A 161 -4.18 19.96 -11.49
CA LYS A 161 -3.75 21.30 -11.86
C LYS A 161 -2.28 21.31 -12.30
N PRO A 162 -1.84 22.36 -13.03
CA PRO A 162 -0.44 22.51 -13.39
C PRO A 162 0.47 22.47 -12.18
N LEU A 163 1.57 21.75 -12.30
CA LEU A 163 2.65 21.73 -11.34
C LEU A 163 3.89 22.36 -11.98
N ASN A 164 4.80 22.81 -11.14
CA ASN A 164 6.20 22.89 -11.51
C ASN A 164 6.95 21.91 -10.62
N HIS A 165 8.01 21.33 -11.17
CA HIS A 165 8.89 20.45 -10.44
C HIS A 165 10.33 20.95 -10.50
N THR A 166 11.11 20.55 -9.51
CA THR A 166 12.55 20.79 -9.47
C THR A 166 13.26 19.50 -9.12
N ASP A 167 13.83 18.82 -10.11
CA ASP A 167 14.82 17.77 -9.88
C ASP A 167 16.07 18.41 -9.26
N ASN A 168 16.24 18.19 -7.95
CA ASN A 168 17.38 18.69 -7.20
C ASN A 168 18.63 17.80 -7.38
N GLY A 169 18.54 16.73 -8.19
CA GLY A 169 19.59 15.77 -8.47
C GLY A 169 19.81 14.72 -7.38
N ASN A 170 19.00 14.72 -6.30
CA ASN A 170 18.96 13.62 -5.34
C ASN A 170 17.91 12.61 -5.82
N GLN A 171 18.34 11.37 -6.06
CA GLN A 171 17.42 10.29 -6.37
C GLN A 171 16.71 9.85 -5.08
N GLY A 172 15.51 10.35 -4.84
CA GLY A 172 14.63 9.91 -3.76
C GLY A 172 13.36 9.25 -4.30
N LEU A 173 12.24 9.43 -3.60
CA LEU A 173 10.91 8.92 -3.95
C LEU A 173 10.17 9.78 -4.98
N VAL A 174 10.67 10.97 -5.31
CA VAL A 174 10.11 11.84 -6.35
C VAL A 174 11.22 12.16 -7.34
N ASP A 175 10.93 12.02 -8.62
CA ASP A 175 11.84 12.38 -9.70
C ASP A 175 11.05 13.09 -10.80
N SER A 176 11.70 14.02 -11.51
CA SER A 176 11.07 14.77 -12.58
C SER A 176 12.01 15.05 -13.74
N VAL A 177 11.56 14.71 -14.95
CA VAL A 177 12.37 14.86 -16.16
C VAL A 177 11.50 15.36 -17.30
N ASN A 178 11.73 16.61 -17.73
CA ASN A 178 10.84 17.33 -18.66
C ASN A 178 9.40 17.31 -18.12
N ASP A 179 8.40 16.99 -18.92
CA ASP A 179 7.00 16.98 -18.48
C ASP A 179 6.60 15.69 -17.76
N LYS A 180 7.55 14.93 -17.19
CA LYS A 180 7.27 13.69 -16.47
C LYS A 180 7.58 13.83 -15.00
N ILE A 181 6.64 13.38 -14.17
CA ILE A 181 6.80 13.26 -12.73
C ILE A 181 6.68 11.77 -12.38
N THR A 182 7.70 11.22 -11.75
CA THR A 182 7.75 9.85 -11.24
C THR A 182 7.73 9.89 -9.73
N ILE A 183 6.87 9.07 -9.13
CA ILE A 183 6.76 8.96 -7.68
C ILE A 183 6.80 7.47 -7.30
N ASP A 184 7.73 7.13 -6.43
CA ASP A 184 7.85 5.83 -5.79
C ASP A 184 7.03 5.84 -4.49
N VAL A 185 5.87 5.19 -4.53
CA VAL A 185 4.97 5.14 -3.37
C VAL A 185 5.33 3.92 -2.52
N PRO A 186 5.83 4.09 -1.28
CA PRO A 186 6.17 2.99 -0.41
C PRO A 186 4.91 2.39 0.20
N ILE A 187 4.76 1.07 0.16
CA ILE A 187 3.52 0.36 0.50
C ILE A 187 3.80 -0.70 1.56
N GLN A 188 2.81 -0.92 2.42
CA GLN A 188 2.82 -1.94 3.46
C GLN A 188 1.42 -2.56 3.63
#